data_AF-A0A7C3ICT3-F1
#
_entry.id   AF-A0A7C3ICT3-F1
#
_cell.length_a   1.000
_cell.length_b   1.000
_cell.length_c   1.000
_cell.angle_alpha   90.00
_cell.angle_beta   90.00
_cell.angle_gamma   90.00
#
_symmetry.space_group_name_H-M   'P 1'
#
loop_
_entity.id
_entity.type
_entity.pdbx_description
1 polymer ?
#
loop_
_entity_poly.entity_id
_entity_poly.type
_entity_poly.pdbx_seq_one_letter_code
_entity_poly.pdbx_strand_id
1 'polypeptide(L)' 'MLLTIDVGNSNIVAGVWKGDSLLYSWRLHTVAKKTEDEYGTLFRSLFQDKN' A
#
# COMPACT_ATOMS: atom_id res chain seq x y z
N MET A 1 -5.78 -11.73 6.81
CA MET A 1 -4.99 -10.49 6.75
C MET A 1 -5.82 -9.46 5.99
N LEU A 2 -5.74 -8.19 6.36
CA LEU A 2 -6.50 -7.10 5.75
C LEU A 2 -5.53 -6.04 5.24
N LEU A 3 -5.59 -5.72 3.94
CA LEU A 3 -4.92 -4.55 3.39
C LEU A 3 -5.83 -3.34 3.56
N THR A 4 -5.31 -2.29 4.17
CA THR A 4 -5.96 -0.99 4.35
C THR A 4 -5.17 0.05 3.56
N ILE A 5 -5.86 0.99 2.92
CA ILE A 5 -5.24 2.05 2.14
C ILE A 5 -5.94 3.37 2.51
N ASP A 6 -5.16 4.33 2.99
CA ASP A 6 -5.57 5.71 3.23
C ASP A 6 -4.93 6.60 2.15
N VAL A 7 -5.77 7.30 1.38
CA VAL A 7 -5.34 8.10 0.23
C VAL A 7 -5.47 9.58 0.57
N GLY A 8 -4.33 10.21 0.90
CA GLY A 8 -4.24 11.65 1.11
C GLY A 8 -3.78 12.40 -0.15
N ASN A 9 -3.78 13.73 -0.09
CA ASN A 9 -3.36 14.58 -1.22
C ASN A 9 -1.89 14.42 -1.59
N SER A 10 -1.01 14.23 -0.60
CA SER A 10 0.44 14.13 -0.82
C SER A 10 0.98 12.72 -0.67
N ASN A 11 0.32 11.90 0.15
CA ASN A 11 0.78 10.56 0.45
C ASN A 11 -0.40 9.58 0.54
N ILE A 12 -0.15 8.36 0.07
CA ILE A 12 -0.96 7.18 0.32
C ILE A 12 -0.25 6.37 1.41
N VAL A 13 -0.99 5.96 2.43
CA VAL A 13 -0.52 5.04 3.47
C VAL A 13 -1.23 3.72 3.29
N ALA A 14 -0.46 2.64 3.13
CA ALA A 14 -0.99 1.29 3.03
C ALA A 14 -0.52 0.46 4.22
N GLY A 15 -1.42 -0.33 4.81
CA GLY A 15 -1.14 -1.14 6.00
C GLY A 15 -1.74 -2.53 5.90
N VAL A 16 -0.99 -3.55 6.29
CA VAL A 16 -1.43 -4.95 6.32
C VAL A 16 -1.65 -5.37 7.77
N TRP A 17 -2.89 -5.72 8.10
CA TRP A 17 -3.30 -6.06 9.45
C TRP A 17 -3.60 -7.56 9.59
N LYS A 18 -3.33 -8.10 10.78
CA LYS A 18 -3.80 -9.42 11.23
C LYS A 18 -4.45 -9.24 12.60
N GLY A 19 -5.78 -9.19 12.61
CA GLY A 19 -6.51 -8.72 13.79
C GLY A 19 -6.09 -7.29 14.12
N ASP A 20 -5.73 -7.04 15.37
CA ASP A 20 -5.29 -5.73 15.86
C ASP A 20 -3.80 -5.45 15.67
N SER A 21 -3.06 -6.37 15.04
CA SER A 21 -1.61 -6.20 14.78
C SER A 21 -1.34 -5.70 13.37
N LEU A 22 -0.62 -4.58 13.27
CA LEU A 22 -0.07 -4.07 12.01
C LEU A 22 1.21 -4.83 11.67
N LEU A 23 1.17 -5.62 10.60
CA LEU A 23 2.30 -6.44 10.16
C LEU A 23 3.25 -5.67 9.23
N TYR A 24 2.69 -4.91 8.29
CA TYR A 24 3.46 -4.15 7.31
C TYR A 24 2.82 -2.78 7.08
N SER A 25 3.64 -1.77 6.82
CA SER A 25 3.18 -0.44 6.44
C SER A 25 4.08 0.17 5.36
N TRP A 26 3.46 0.80 4.37
CA TRP A 26 4.15 1.54 3.32
C TRP A 26 3.56 2.94 3.19
N ARG A 27 4.44 3.90 2.89
CA ARG A 27 4.06 5.27 2.54
C ARG A 27 4.52 5.54 1.12
N LEU A 28 3.59 5.95 0.27
CA LEU A 28 3.79 6.23 -1.13
C LEU A 28 3.39 7.67 -1.40
N HIS A 29 4.01 8.31 -2.38
CA HIS A 29 3.48 9.59 -2.88
C HIS A 29 2.18 9.38 -3.65
N THR A 30 1.22 10.29 -3.44
CA THR A 30 -0.01 10.30 -4.23
C THR A 30 0.31 10.80 -5.64
N VAL A 31 0.06 9.97 -6.64
CA VAL A 31 0.29 10.31 -8.06
C VAL A 31 -1.04 10.23 -8.78
N ALA A 32 -1.60 11.40 -9.13
CA ALA A 32 -2.94 11.51 -9.70
C ALA A 32 -3.11 10.79 -11.04
N LYS A 33 -2.03 10.64 -11.82
CA LYS A 33 -2.06 10.01 -13.15
C LYS A 33 -1.63 8.54 -13.16
N LYS A 34 -1.38 7.95 -11.99
CA LYS A 34 -0.94 6.56 -11.90
C LYS A 34 -2.11 5.62 -12.18
N THR A 35 -1.91 4.63 -13.05
CA THR A 35 -2.94 3.67 -13.46
C THR A 35 -3.12 2.55 -12.44
N GLU A 36 -4.23 1.83 -12.55
CA GLU A 36 -4.53 0.65 -11.76
C GLU A 36 -3.44 -0.43 -11.90
N ASP A 37 -2.89 -0.63 -13.10
CA ASP A 37 -1.85 -1.63 -13.37
C ASP A 37 -0.51 -1.24 -12.72
N GLU A 38 -0.18 0.05 -12.72
CA GLU A 38 1.01 0.58 -12.03
C GLU A 38 0.89 0.40 -10.52
N TYR A 39 -0.28 0.69 -9.94
CA TYR A 39 -0.54 0.41 -8.53
C TYR A 39 -0.51 -1.10 -8.22
N GLY A 40 -1.09 -1.93 -9.09
CA GLY A 40 -1.08 -3.39 -8.93
C GLY A 40 0.32 -3.97 -8.91
N THR A 41 1.18 -3.52 -9.84
CA THR A 41 2.60 -3.92 -9.89
C THR A 41 3.36 -3.46 -8.65
N LEU A 42 3.16 -2.20 -8.24
CA LEU A 42 3.78 -1.63 -7.05
C LEU A 42 3.42 -2.42 -5.80
N PHE A 43 2.13 -2.65 -5.53
CA PHE A 43 1.72 -3.40 -4.35
C PHE A 43 2.24 -4.83 -4.36
N ARG A 44 2.22 -5.52 -5.51
CA ARG A 44 2.81 -6.87 -5.62
C ARG A 44 4.29 -6.87 -5.25
N SER A 45 5.06 -5.90 -5.73
CA SER A 45 6.47 -5.76 -5.37
C SER A 45 6.68 -5.49 -3.88
N LEU A 46 5.87 -4.61 -3.28
CA LEU A 46 5.92 -4.33 -1.83
C LEU A 46 5.61 -5.56 -0.98
N PHE A 47 4.66 -6.40 -1.41
CA PHE A 47 4.36 -7.67 -0.73
C PHE A 47 5.47 -8.70 -0.89
N GLN A 48 6.17 -8.72 -2.03
CA GLN A 48 7.28 -9.65 -2.27
C GLN A 48 8.54 -9.29 -1.47
N ASP A 49 8.85 -8.00 -1.29
CA ASP A 49 10.00 -7.54 -0.50
C ASP A 49 9.91 -7.91 1.00
N LYS A 50 8.69 -8.17 1.49
CA LYS A 50 8.41 -8.44 2.91
C LYS A 50 8.18 -9.92 3.24
N ASN A 51 8.33 -10.81 2.27
CA ASN A 51 8.34 -12.26 2.46
C ASN A 51 9.74 -12.79 2.72
#